data_AF-A0A7J9YKD0-F1
#
_entry.id   AF-A0A7J9YKD0-F1
#
_cell.length_a   1.000
_cell.length_b   1.000
_cell.length_c   1.000
_cell.angle_alpha   90.00
_cell.angle_beta   90.00
_cell.angle_gamma   90.00
#
_symmetry.space_group_name_H-M   'P 1'
#
loop_
_entity.id
_entity.type
_entity.pdbx_description
1 polymer ?
#
loop_
_entity_poly.entity_id
_entity_poly.type
_entity_poly.pdbx_seq_one_letter_code
_entity_poly.pdbx_strand_id
1 'polypeptide(L)'
;MISEEAAEFDQQWRDVMTRATETLDLPAVLATLESWRRVARLTATRGAEAHRAMYRRAAARLAGEDIPADEPLSQTKARLGL
;
A
#
# COMPACT_ATOMS: atom_id res chain seq x y z
N MET A 1 4.58 2.65 -7.78
CA MET A 1 3.88 2.88 -6.51
C MET A 1 3.17 4.21 -6.63
N ILE A 2 1.97 4.36 -6.08
CA ILE A 2 1.27 5.65 -6.04
C ILE A 2 1.83 6.51 -4.90
N SER A 3 1.59 7.81 -4.91
CA SER A 3 2.18 8.75 -3.95
C SER A 3 1.79 8.44 -2.50
N GLU A 4 0.56 8.02 -2.28
CA GLU A 4 0.00 7.64 -0.98
C GLU A 4 0.75 6.43 -0.39
N GLU A 5 0.94 5.39 -1.19
CA GLU A 5 1.70 4.20 -0.82
C GLU A 5 3.20 4.49 -0.64
N ALA A 6 3.75 5.47 -1.37
CA ALA A 6 5.14 5.86 -1.17
C ALA A 6 5.38 6.50 0.20
N ALA A 7 4.40 7.26 0.72
CA ALA A 7 4.45 7.80 2.07
C ALA A 7 4.32 6.69 3.13
N GLU A 8 3.43 5.72 2.92
CA GLU A 8 3.30 4.54 3.78
C GLU A 8 4.59 3.70 3.82
N PHE A 9 5.20 3.48 2.65
CA PHE A 9 6.50 2.81 2.55
C PHE A 9 7.58 3.54 3.35
N ASP A 10 7.71 4.86 3.18
CA ASP A 10 8.74 5.63 3.86
C ASP A 10 8.59 5.58 5.38
N GLN A 11 7.35 5.65 5.88
CA GLN A 11 7.09 5.48 7.32
C GLN A 11 7.46 4.07 7.80
N GLN A 12 6.98 3.01 7.15
CA GLN A 12 7.30 1.64 7.56
C GLN A 12 8.80 1.33 7.43
N TRP A 13 9.46 1.90 6.43
CA TRP A 13 10.89 1.76 6.20
C TRP A 13 11.70 2.36 7.36
N ARG A 14 11.34 3.56 7.81
CA ARG A 14 11.98 4.19 8.97
C ARG A 14 11.79 3.36 10.23
N ASP A 15 10.59 2.82 10.46
CA ASP A 15 10.30 2.00 11.63
C ASP A 15 11.10 0.68 11.62
N VAL A 16 11.12 -0.05 10.50
CA VAL A 16 11.84 -1.33 10.41
C VAL A 16 13.36 -1.13 10.51
N MET A 17 13.91 -0.06 9.92
CA MET A 17 15.35 0.23 9.99
C MET A 17 15.78 0.63 11.40
N THR A 18 14.97 1.42 12.12
CA THR A 18 15.21 1.74 13.53
C THR A 18 15.32 0.45 14.35
N ARG A 19 14.30 -0.40 14.28
CA ARG A 19 14.27 -1.68 14.99
C ARG A 19 15.43 -2.61 14.59
N ALA A 20 15.73 -2.72 13.29
CA ALA A 20 16.79 -3.60 12.80
C ALA A 20 18.18 -3.12 13.24
N THR A 21 18.39 -1.82 13.43
CA THR A 21 19.64 -1.28 13.97
C THR A 21 19.85 -1.72 15.42
N GLU A 22 18.78 -1.81 16.21
CA GLU A 22 18.82 -2.24 17.61
C GLU A 22 18.92 -3.76 17.77
N THR A 23 18.23 -4.50 16.91
CA THR A 23 18.02 -5.96 17.06
C THR A 23 18.82 -6.81 16.08
N LEU A 24 19.45 -6.19 15.08
CA LEU A 24 20.12 -6.84 13.94
C LEU A 24 19.18 -7.77 13.13
N ASP A 25 17.87 -7.52 13.17
CA ASP A 25 16.85 -8.28 12.44
C ASP A 25 16.80 -7.89 10.95
N LEU A 26 17.79 -8.36 10.19
CA LEU A 26 17.82 -8.22 8.73
C LEU A 26 16.68 -8.95 8.00
N PRO A 27 16.19 -10.12 8.45
CA PRO A 27 15.03 -10.76 7.82
C PRO A 27 13.79 -9.86 7.74
N ALA A 28 13.48 -9.08 8.80
CA ALA A 28 12.36 -8.14 8.78
C ALA A 28 12.53 -7.04 7.72
N VAL A 29 13.76 -6.53 7.54
CA VAL A 29 14.08 -5.53 6.51
C VAL A 29 13.84 -6.10 5.11
N LEU A 30 14.33 -7.31 4.83
CA LEU A 30 14.19 -7.96 3.53
C LEU A 30 12.72 -8.28 3.22
N ALA A 31 11.96 -8.76 4.21
CA ALA A 31 10.53 -9.03 4.05
C ALA A 31 9.74 -7.76 3.71
N THR A 32 10.06 -6.64 4.37
CA THR A 32 9.46 -5.33 4.09
C THR A 32 9.73 -4.89 2.66
N LEU A 33 11.00 -4.95 2.22
CA LEU A 33 11.37 -4.60 0.84
C LEU A 33 10.68 -5.47 -0.20
N GLU A 34 10.59 -6.78 0.01
CA GLU A 34 9.95 -7.68 -0.97
C GLU A 34 8.45 -7.40 -1.08
N SER A 35 7.77 -7.10 0.04
CA SER A 35 6.36 -6.70 0.02
C SER A 35 6.15 -5.45 -0.86
N TRP A 36 6.91 -4.39 -0.61
CA TRP A 36 6.78 -3.14 -1.35
C TRP A 36 7.23 -3.23 -2.81
N ARG A 37 8.21 -4.09 -3.12
CA ARG A 37 8.56 -4.40 -4.52
C ARG A 37 7.38 -4.99 -5.28
N ARG A 38 6.56 -5.84 -4.67
CA ARG A 38 5.36 -6.39 -5.33
C ARG A 38 4.35 -5.29 -5.64
N VAL A 39 4.09 -4.39 -4.69
CA VAL A 39 3.20 -3.22 -4.86
C VAL A 39 3.72 -2.32 -5.99
N ALA A 40 5.03 -2.01 -5.97
CA ALA A 40 5.65 -1.20 -7.00
C ALA A 40 5.56 -1.83 -8.39
N ARG A 41 5.79 -3.15 -8.52
CA ARG A 41 5.64 -3.90 -9.78
C ARG A 41 4.20 -3.89 -10.29
N LEU A 42 3.22 -4.09 -9.42
CA LEU A 42 1.80 -4.02 -9.79
C LEU A 42 1.47 -2.63 -10.35
N THR A 43 1.88 -1.57 -9.65
CA THR A 43 1.65 -0.20 -10.13
C THR A 43 2.36 0.07 -11.45
N ALA A 44 3.62 -0.37 -11.61
CA ALA A 44 4.41 -0.12 -12.81
C ALA A 44 3.83 -0.81 -14.05
N THR A 45 3.24 -2.00 -13.88
CA THR A 45 2.65 -2.78 -14.98
C THR A 45 1.24 -2.33 -15.35
N ARG A 46 0.45 -1.83 -14.40
CA ARG A 46 -0.96 -1.45 -14.61
C ARG A 46 -1.19 0.04 -14.74
N GLY A 47 -0.27 0.87 -14.25
CA GLY A 47 -0.42 2.30 -14.11
C GLY A 47 -1.05 2.71 -12.76
N ALA A 48 -0.78 3.95 -12.36
CA ALA A 48 -1.22 4.51 -11.07
C ALA A 48 -2.75 4.51 -10.90
N GLU A 49 -3.49 4.93 -11.94
CA GLU A 49 -4.95 5.02 -11.86
C GLU A 49 -5.62 3.64 -11.82
N ALA A 50 -5.13 2.69 -12.62
CA ALA A 50 -5.63 1.31 -12.56
C ALA A 50 -5.39 0.68 -11.18
N HIS A 51 -4.29 1.05 -10.51
CA HIS A 51 -4.02 0.62 -9.15
C HIS A 51 -5.03 1.21 -8.15
N ARG A 52 -5.31 2.52 -8.19
CA ARG A 52 -6.36 3.14 -7.35
C ARG A 52 -7.74 2.55 -7.62
N ALA A 53 -8.07 2.31 -8.89
CA ALA A 53 -9.31 1.68 -9.29
C ALA A 53 -9.45 0.23 -8.76
N MET A 54 -8.34 -0.49 -8.56
CA MET A 54 -8.36 -1.82 -7.94
C MET A 54 -8.91 -1.77 -6.51
N TYR A 55 -8.42 -0.83 -5.69
CA TYR A 55 -8.92 -0.62 -4.33
C TYR A 55 -10.40 -0.21 -4.33
N ARG A 56 -10.78 0.73 -5.20
CA ARG A 56 -12.19 1.15 -5.33
C ARG A 56 -13.11 0.00 -5.69
N ARG A 57 -12.73 -0.85 -6.65
CA ARG A 57 -13.50 -2.05 -7.02
C ARG A 57 -13.62 -3.06 -5.87
N ALA A 58 -12.54 -3.27 -5.13
CA ALA A 58 -12.56 -4.15 -3.97
C ALA A 58 -13.49 -3.60 -2.88
N ALA A 59 -13.38 -2.31 -2.57
CA ALA A 59 -14.20 -1.63 -1.58
C ALA A 59 -15.68 -1.62 -2.00
N ALA A 60 -15.98 -1.37 -3.27
CA ALA A 60 -17.33 -1.42 -3.80
C ALA A 60 -17.95 -2.80 -3.66
N ARG A 61 -17.18 -3.85 -3.97
CA ARG A 61 -17.61 -5.24 -3.81
C ARG A 61 -17.88 -5.62 -2.35
N LEU A 62 -17.08 -5.09 -1.42
CA LEU A 62 -17.25 -5.35 0.01
C LEU A 62 -18.43 -4.58 0.61
N ALA A 63 -18.60 -3.32 0.22
CA ALA A 63 -19.67 -2.45 0.71
C ALA A 63 -21.03 -2.75 0.05
N GLY A 64 -21.03 -3.33 -1.15
CA GLY A 64 -22.25 -3.57 -1.94
C GLY A 64 -22.78 -2.33 -2.66
N GLU A 65 -21.99 -1.26 -2.71
CA GLU A 65 -22.30 0.03 -3.35
C GLU A 65 -21.10 0.53 -4.15
N ASP A 66 -21.31 1.39 -5.15
CA ASP A 66 -20.21 1.99 -5.90
C ASP A 66 -19.43 3.01 -5.05
N ILE A 67 -18.10 3.00 -5.18
CA ILE A 67 -17.22 3.96 -4.53
C ILE A 67 -16.88 5.11 -5.49
N PRO A 68 -17.14 6.38 -5.11
CA PRO A 68 -16.82 7.55 -5.93
C PRO A 68 -15.35 7.60 -6.36
N ALA A 69 -15.09 8.12 -7.56
CA ALA A 69 -13.72 8.19 -8.11
C ALA A 69 -12.83 9.22 -7.41
N ASP A 70 -13.44 10.21 -6.79
CA ASP A 70 -12.83 11.29 -6.01
C ASP A 70 -12.73 10.97 -4.51
N GLU A 71 -13.23 9.81 -4.05
CA GLU A 71 -13.04 9.36 -2.68
C GLU A 71 -11.52 9.24 -2.40
N PRO A 72 -11.01 9.86 -1.31
CA PRO A 72 -9.61 9.72 -0.95
C PRO A 72 -9.24 8.26 -0.73
N LEU A 73 -8.08 7.84 -1.26
CA LEU A 73 -7.67 6.43 -1.17
C LEU A 73 -7.57 5.93 0.28
N SER A 74 -7.19 6.78 1.22
CA SER A 74 -7.16 6.44 2.65
C SER A 74 -8.54 5.99 3.17
N GLN A 75 -9.62 6.63 2.73
CA GLN A 75 -10.98 6.25 3.07
C GLN A 75 -11.38 4.94 2.39
N THR A 76 -11.03 4.76 1.11
CA THR A 76 -11.26 3.50 0.40
C THR A 76 -10.52 2.33 1.05
N LYS A 77 -9.27 2.53 1.50
CA LYS A 77 -8.47 1.52 2.22
C LYS A 77 -9.06 1.22 3.60
N ALA A 78 -9.53 2.23 4.32
CA ALA A 78 -10.22 2.04 5.61
C ALA A 78 -11.47 1.15 5.47
N ARG A 79 -12.25 1.28 4.38
CA ARG A 79 -13.38 0.37 4.09
C ARG A 79 -12.96 -1.09 3.91
N LEU A 80 -11.71 -1.32 3.49
CA LEU A 80 -11.10 -2.65 3.30
C LEU A 80 -10.40 -3.17 4.56
N GLY A 81 -10.34 -2.39 5.65
CA GLY A 81 -9.58 -2.72 6.85
C GLY A 81 -8.06 -2.64 6.64
N LEU A 82 -7.60 -1.79 5.71
CA LEU A 82 -6.20 -1.54 5.36
C LEU A 82 -5.70 -0.19 5.88
#